data_AF-A0A7S3BUX6-F1
#
_entry.id   AF-A0A7S3BUX6-F1
#
_cell.length_a   1.000
_cell.length_b   1.000
_cell.length_c   1.000
_cell.angle_alpha   90.00
_cell.angle_beta   90.00
_cell.angle_gamma   90.00
#
_symmetry.space_group_name_H-M   'P 1'
#
loop_
_entity.id
_entity.type
_entity.pdbx_description
1 polymer ?
#
loop_
_entity_poly.entity_id
_entity_poly.type
_entity_poly.pdbx_seq_one_letter_code
_entity_poly.pdbx_strand_id
1 'polypeptide(L)'
;ALLPPDPPCAHGQSAGEATEQSRVQYEDLLESEESDDRLIEMVDSALVRRRPPAPPAGFLRLVRPGDTLELWFDDGWWDVKVVAVMRKEGSKEEGSKEEGAEEASKEK
;
A
#
# COMPACT_ATOMS: atom_id res chain seq x y z
N ALA A 1 60.83 18.31 20.81
CA ALA A 1 59.49 17.71 20.67
C ALA A 1 59.14 17.73 19.18
N LEU A 2 59.05 16.57 18.55
CA LEU A 2 58.68 16.43 17.15
C LEU A 2 57.16 16.39 17.05
N LEU A 3 56.57 17.23 16.19
CA LEU A 3 55.13 17.17 15.87
C LEU A 3 54.80 15.83 15.20
N PRO A 4 53.60 15.26 15.39
CA PRO A 4 53.19 14.08 14.65
C PRO A 4 53.05 14.41 13.15
N PRO A 5 53.29 13.45 12.24
CA PRO A 5 53.02 13.66 10.82
C PRO A 5 51.52 13.88 10.60
N ASP A 6 51.18 14.82 9.73
CA ASP A 6 49.81 15.05 9.27
C ASP A 6 49.20 13.76 8.71
N PRO A 7 47.91 13.49 8.98
CA PRO A 7 47.22 12.36 8.36
C PRO A 7 47.22 12.53 6.85
N PRO A 8 47.33 11.45 6.06
CA PRO A 8 47.21 11.55 4.62
C PRO A 8 45.86 12.18 4.30
N CYS A 9 45.87 13.25 3.51
CA CYS A 9 44.68 13.85 2.92
C CYS A 9 43.91 12.73 2.21
N ALA A 10 42.92 12.16 2.90
CA ALA A 10 41.93 11.31 2.31
C ALA A 10 41.12 12.22 1.40
N HIS A 11 41.58 12.32 0.15
CA HIS A 11 40.72 12.57 -0.99
C HIS A 11 39.76 11.39 -1.05
N GLY A 12 38.80 11.38 -0.12
CA GLY A 12 37.59 10.60 -0.26
C GLY A 12 36.94 11.14 -1.50
N GLN A 13 37.16 10.43 -2.61
CA GLN A 13 36.28 10.46 -3.74
C GLN A 13 34.90 10.08 -3.18
N SER A 14 34.11 11.07 -2.76
CA SER A 14 32.67 10.91 -2.66
C SER A 14 32.18 10.90 -4.09
N ALA A 15 32.44 9.77 -4.77
CA ALA A 15 31.65 9.38 -5.90
C ALA A 15 30.24 9.19 -5.33
N GLY A 16 29.40 10.21 -5.46
CA GLY A 16 27.99 10.08 -5.17
C GLY A 16 27.50 8.84 -5.91
N GLU A 17 27.06 7.84 -5.16
CA GLU A 17 26.54 6.60 -5.71
C GLU A 17 25.39 7.00 -6.63
N ALA A 18 25.51 6.76 -7.93
CA ALA A 18 24.49 7.12 -8.90
C ALA A 18 23.26 6.26 -8.61
N THR A 19 22.24 6.84 -7.99
CA THR A 19 21.01 6.13 -7.72
C THR A 19 20.16 6.06 -8.98
N GLU A 20 19.62 4.88 -9.28
CA GLU A 20 18.77 4.66 -10.45
C GLU A 20 17.48 5.45 -10.28
N GLN A 21 17.11 6.31 -11.23
CA GLN A 21 15.89 7.10 -11.15
C GLN A 21 14.77 6.54 -12.02
N SER A 22 13.55 6.59 -11.50
CA SER A 22 12.31 6.21 -12.17
C SER A 22 11.43 7.43 -12.40
N ARG A 23 10.85 7.54 -13.59
CA ARG A 23 9.81 8.55 -13.89
C ARG A 23 8.44 7.97 -13.54
N VAL A 24 7.77 8.56 -12.56
CA VAL A 24 6.45 8.12 -12.09
C VAL A 24 5.39 9.16 -12.43
N GLN A 25 4.19 8.70 -12.77
CA GLN A 25 3.00 9.53 -12.90
C GLN A 25 2.01 9.07 -11.83
N TYR A 26 1.55 10.00 -11.00
CA TYR A 26 0.63 9.68 -9.91
C TYR A 26 -0.79 9.49 -10.44
N GLU A 27 -1.51 8.54 -9.84
CA GLU A 27 -2.89 8.20 -10.23
C GLU A 27 -3.89 9.26 -9.76
N ASP A 28 -3.67 9.82 -8.56
CA ASP A 28 -4.62 10.73 -7.91
C ASP A 28 -4.08 12.15 -7.67
N LEU A 29 -2.75 12.34 -7.57
CA LEU A 29 -2.14 13.67 -7.37
C LEU A 29 -2.08 14.49 -8.66
N LEU A 30 -2.34 15.79 -8.54
CA LEU A 30 -2.33 16.78 -9.63
C LEU A 30 -1.12 17.70 -9.53
N GLU A 31 -0.73 18.32 -10.65
CA GLU A 31 0.39 19.28 -10.68
C GLU A 31 0.09 20.55 -9.87
N SER A 32 -1.16 21.01 -9.85
CA SER A 32 -1.65 22.09 -9.00
C SER A 32 -3.15 21.95 -8.77
N GLU A 33 -3.71 22.77 -7.89
CA GLU A 33 -5.17 22.83 -7.65
C GLU A 33 -5.95 23.41 -8.84
N GLU A 34 -5.26 24.04 -9.79
CA GLU A 34 -5.86 24.73 -10.94
C GLU A 34 -5.83 23.89 -12.22
N SER A 35 -5.08 22.77 -12.22
CA SER A 35 -4.88 21.90 -13.38
C SER A 35 -5.39 20.48 -13.13
N ASP A 36 -6.05 19.90 -14.13
CA ASP A 36 -6.47 18.49 -14.13
C ASP A 36 -5.34 17.52 -14.54
N ASP A 37 -4.13 18.05 -14.80
CA ASP A 37 -2.97 17.27 -15.19
C ASP A 37 -2.38 16.51 -14.00
N ARG A 38 -2.07 15.22 -14.21
CA ARG A 38 -1.48 14.36 -13.19
C ARG A 38 -0.04 14.76 -12.89
N LEU A 39 0.32 14.73 -11.61
CA LEU A 39 1.69 14.98 -11.15
C LEU A 39 2.65 13.92 -11.72
N ILE A 40 3.80 14.38 -12.23
CA ILE A 40 4.89 13.53 -12.73
C ILE A 40 6.18 13.91 -12.01
N GLU A 41 6.88 12.92 -11.46
CA GLU A 41 8.14 13.14 -10.73
C GLU A 41 9.24 12.16 -11.16
N MET A 42 10.49 12.59 -10.94
CA MET A 42 11.66 11.71 -10.98
C MET A 42 11.99 11.29 -9.56
N VAL A 43 11.81 10.01 -9.24
CA VAL A 43 12.05 9.45 -7.90
C VAL A 43 13.18 8.44 -7.94
N ASP A 44 13.82 8.20 -6.80
CA ASP A 44 14.74 7.09 -6.66
C ASP A 44 13.99 5.76 -6.86
N SER A 45 14.54 4.86 -7.66
CA SER A 45 13.89 3.59 -7.99
C SER A 45 13.73 2.69 -6.76
N ALA A 46 14.53 2.89 -5.71
CA ALA A 46 14.37 2.20 -4.43
C ALA A 46 13.09 2.61 -3.67
N LEU A 47 12.48 3.76 -4.00
CA LEU A 47 11.21 4.22 -3.42
C LEU A 47 9.98 3.67 -4.14
N VAL A 48 10.17 3.01 -5.29
CA VAL A 48 9.08 2.45 -6.08
C VAL A 48 8.89 0.97 -5.72
N ARG A 49 7.65 0.58 -5.44
CA ARG A 49 7.26 -0.83 -5.19
C ARG A 49 6.12 -1.26 -6.10
N ARG A 50 6.01 -2.56 -6.35
CA ARG A 50 4.82 -3.12 -6.99
C ARG A 50 3.61 -2.94 -6.08
N ARG A 51 2.43 -2.76 -6.69
CA ARG A 51 1.15 -2.71 -5.96
C ARG A 51 0.97 -3.98 -5.12
N PRO A 52 0.67 -3.88 -3.82
CA PRO A 52 0.39 -5.04 -2.99
C PRO A 52 -0.78 -5.87 -3.53
N PRO A 53 -0.81 -7.19 -3.26
CA PRO A 53 -1.97 -8.01 -3.61
C PRO A 53 -3.21 -7.54 -2.85
N ALA A 54 -4.39 -7.77 -3.43
CA ALA A 54 -5.65 -7.45 -2.78
C ALA A 54 -5.82 -8.27 -1.48
N PRO A 55 -6.39 -7.68 -0.42
CA PRO A 55 -6.65 -8.40 0.81
C PRO A 55 -7.68 -9.52 0.60
N PRO A 56 -7.60 -10.62 1.36
CA PRO A 56 -8.54 -11.73 1.25
C PRO A 56 -9.96 -11.31 1.64
N ALA A 57 -10.95 -12.05 1.15
CA ALA A 57 -12.36 -11.82 1.50
C ALA A 57 -12.56 -11.89 3.02
N GLY A 58 -13.29 -10.91 3.57
CA GLY A 58 -13.54 -10.83 5.02
C GLY A 58 -12.35 -10.35 5.86
N PHE A 59 -11.26 -9.84 5.25
CA PHE A 59 -10.09 -9.30 5.94
C PHE A 59 -10.45 -8.37 7.12
N LEU A 60 -11.39 -7.45 6.92
CA LEU A 60 -11.81 -6.50 7.95
C LEU A 60 -12.43 -7.16 9.20
N ARG A 61 -12.93 -8.41 9.11
CA ARG A 61 -13.45 -9.15 10.28
C ARG A 61 -12.33 -9.63 11.19
N LEU A 62 -11.11 -9.78 10.66
CA LEU A 62 -9.93 -10.25 11.36
C LEU A 62 -9.16 -9.13 12.08
N VAL A 63 -9.40 -7.88 11.69
CA VAL A 63 -8.76 -6.68 12.26
C VAL A 63 -9.10 -6.54 13.74
N ARG A 64 -8.08 -6.22 14.55
CA ARG A 64 -8.15 -6.01 15.99
C ARG A 64 -7.54 -4.67 16.40
N PRO A 65 -7.95 -4.10 17.55
CA PRO A 65 -7.24 -2.99 18.16
C PRO A 65 -5.77 -3.33 18.37
N GLY A 66 -4.88 -2.42 17.98
CA GLY A 66 -3.44 -2.60 18.01
C GLY A 66 -2.81 -2.94 16.66
N ASP A 67 -3.59 -3.46 15.70
CA ASP A 67 -3.09 -3.79 14.36
C ASP A 67 -2.67 -2.52 13.61
N THR A 68 -1.62 -2.64 12.80
CA THR A 68 -1.19 -1.62 11.84
C THR A 68 -1.74 -1.97 10.46
N LEU A 69 -2.33 -1.00 9.77
CA LEU A 69 -2.91 -1.14 8.43
C LEU A 69 -2.51 0.04 7.55
N GLU A 70 -2.71 -0.08 6.24
CA GLU A 70 -2.68 1.04 5.31
C GLU A 70 -4.11 1.56 5.10
N LEU A 71 -4.35 2.86 5.30
CA LEU A 71 -5.63 3.53 5.08
C LEU A 71 -5.53 4.45 3.86
N TRP A 72 -6.47 4.33 2.92
CA TRP A 72 -6.62 5.31 1.84
C TRP A 72 -7.24 6.60 2.38
N PHE A 73 -6.48 7.69 2.37
CA PHE A 73 -6.88 9.02 2.83
C PHE A 73 -6.06 10.07 2.09
N ASP A 74 -6.69 11.17 1.67
CA ASP A 74 -6.02 12.30 0.99
C ASP A 74 -5.12 11.84 -0.16
N ASP A 75 -5.70 11.08 -1.10
CA ASP A 75 -5.03 10.59 -2.31
C ASP A 75 -3.77 9.74 -2.07
N GLY A 76 -3.67 9.11 -0.90
CA GLY A 76 -2.54 8.26 -0.52
C GLY A 76 -2.89 7.13 0.44
N TRP A 77 -1.97 6.17 0.58
CA TRP A 77 -2.02 5.10 1.57
C TRP A 77 -1.17 5.45 2.79
N TRP A 78 -1.80 5.55 3.96
CA TRP A 78 -1.15 5.95 5.21
C TRP A 78 -1.06 4.80 6.19
N ASP A 79 0.10 4.64 6.83
CA ASP A 79 0.25 3.73 7.96
C ASP A 79 -0.56 4.22 9.15
N VAL A 80 -1.53 3.42 9.58
CA VAL A 80 -2.42 3.72 10.70
C VAL A 80 -2.42 2.61 11.73
N LYS A 81 -2.74 2.96 12.97
CA LYS A 81 -2.96 2.00 14.06
C LYS A 81 -4.42 1.96 14.44
N VAL A 82 -4.99 0.77 14.47
CA VAL A 82 -6.38 0.56 14.87
C VAL A 82 -6.50 0.74 16.39
N VAL A 83 -7.33 1.70 16.83
CA VAL A 83 -7.54 1.97 18.27
C VAL A 83 -8.75 1.24 18.84
N ALA A 84 -9.80 1.03 18.03
CA ALA A 84 -11.03 0.37 18.43
C ALA A 84 -11.72 -0.20 17.19
N VAL A 85 -12.48 -1.28 17.37
CA VAL A 85 -13.32 -1.89 16.32
C VAL A 85 -14.77 -1.85 16.78
N MET A 86 -15.61 -1.13 16.05
CA MET A 86 -17.04 -1.04 16.32
C MET A 86 -17.79 -1.91 15.30
N ARG A 87 -18.38 -3.02 15.77
CA ARG A 87 -19.23 -3.86 14.93
C ARG A 87 -20.67 -3.43 15.13
N LYS A 88 -21.37 -3.07 14.06
CA LYS A 88 -22.81 -2.83 14.13
C LYS A 88 -23.51 -4.16 14.40
N GLU A 89 -24.22 -4.24 15.52
CA GLU A 89 -25.05 -5.40 15.82
C GLU A 89 -26.33 -5.30 14.98
N GLY A 90 -26.60 -6.32 14.15
CA GLY A 90 -27.87 -6.46 13.44
C GLY A 90 -27.82 -6.24 11.92
N SER A 91 -27.34 -7.26 11.21
CA SER A 91 -27.98 -7.71 9.98
C SER A 91 -27.92 -9.24 9.99
N LYS A 92 -29.08 -9.89 10.21
CA LYS A 92 -29.25 -11.31 9.93
C LYS A 92 -28.82 -11.54 8.48
N GLU A 93 -27.69 -12.21 8.27
CA GLU A 93 -27.51 -12.96 7.03
C GLU A 93 -28.52 -14.11 7.11
N GLU A 94 -29.64 -13.94 6.42
CA GLU A 94 -30.58 -15.01 6.15
C GLU A 94 -29.83 -16.05 5.32
N GLY A 95 -29.61 -17.23 5.92
CA GLY A 95 -28.98 -18.34 5.25
C GLY A 95 -29.78 -18.71 4.00
N SER A 96 -29.17 -18.55 2.84
CA SER A 96 -29.66 -19.17 1.60
C SER A 96 -29.47 -20.68 1.75
N LYS A 97 -30.56 -21.37 2.06
CA LYS A 97 -30.64 -22.84 2.13
C LYS A 97 -31.51 -23.32 0.96
N GLU A 98 -30.89 -24.17 0.13
CA GLU A 98 -31.47 -25.21 -0.75
C GLU A 98 -32.37 -24.71 -1.90
N GLU A 99 -32.50 -25.37 -3.05
CA GLU A 99 -32.76 -26.78 -3.27
C GLU A 99 -32.20 -27.29 -4.61
N GLY A 100 -31.67 -28.52 -4.58
CA GLY A 100 -31.53 -29.34 -5.77
C GLY A 100 -32.89 -29.85 -6.23
N ALA A 101 -33.12 -29.82 -7.55
CA ALA A 101 -34.23 -30.52 -8.19
C ALA A 101 -33.65 -31.69 -8.99
N GLU A 102 -33.83 -32.89 -8.46
CA GLU A 102 -33.58 -34.18 -9.08
C GLU A 102 -34.89 -34.77 -9.65
N GLU A 103 -34.74 -35.45 -10.78
CA GLU A 103 -35.64 -36.41 -11.44
C GLU A 103 -37.00 -35.95 -12.03
N ALA A 104 -37.04 -35.85 -13.36
CA ALA A 104 -38.25 -36.00 -14.15
C ALA A 104 -38.37 -37.44 -14.68
N SER A 105 -39.54 -38.01 -14.45
CA SER A 105 -39.95 -39.39 -14.70
C SER A 105 -39.90 -39.83 -16.15
N LYS A 106 -39.57 -41.11 -16.30
CA LYS A 106 -39.67 -41.91 -17.53
C LYS A 106 -41.10 -42.46 -17.67
N GLU A 107 -41.84 -41.97 -18.66
CA GLU A 107 -43.14 -42.53 -19.06
C GLU A 107 -42.93 -43.68 -20.08
N LYS A 108 -43.87 -44.62 -20.09
CA LYS A 108 -43.87 -45.93 -20.73
C LYS A 108 -44.99 -46.01 -21.75
#